data_AF-A0AAU1FP63-F1
#
_entry.id   AF-A0AAU1FP63-F1
#
_cell.length_a   1.000
_cell.length_b   1.000
_cell.length_c   1.000
_cell.angle_alpha   90.00
_cell.angle_beta   90.00
_cell.angle_gamma   90.00
#
_symmetry.space_group_name_H-M   'P 1'
#
loop_
_entity.id
_entity.type
_entity.pdbx_description
1 polymer ?
#
loop_
_entity_poly.entity_id
_entity_poly.type
_entity_poly.pdbx_seq_one_letter_code
_entity_poly.pdbx_strand_id
1 'polypeptide(L)'
;MGWSLGYLKPCEPRLLDALFLSAGRALHLANSFESKCQYVLRMAHLAEVSQADPVLGLQEMIANLPPDKMLGGTLRDLSNTRLGSRPSDFDLLDGARKARNFIAHEGASIGNVMDAKRATILKHSIRLREAVSDLASGDNVVSAWVFHIEEPDDYLPRDLMDAYPTMVDNWVFSHFGGLLDPPEPPDEDVPPEAAEPATA
;
A
#
# COMPACT_ATOMS: atom_id res chain seq x y z
N MET A 1 31.95 -12.25 1.81
CA MET A 1 31.04 -12.39 2.96
C MET A 1 30.83 -10.98 3.52
N GLY A 2 29.83 -10.27 3.00
CA GLY A 2 29.50 -8.93 3.45
C GLY A 2 28.58 -9.02 4.66
N TRP A 3 29.02 -8.53 5.80
CA TRP A 3 28.15 -8.35 6.94
C TRP A 3 27.11 -7.28 6.61
N SER A 4 25.84 -7.50 6.94
CA SER A 4 24.76 -6.52 6.71
C SER A 4 24.91 -5.26 7.58
N LEU A 5 25.73 -5.35 8.63
CA LEU A 5 26.07 -4.25 9.53
C LEU A 5 27.59 -4.18 9.66
N GLY A 6 28.12 -2.95 9.68
CA GLY A 6 29.53 -2.67 9.91
C GLY A 6 29.76 -1.93 11.23
N TYR A 7 31.02 -1.82 11.65
CA TYR A 7 31.42 -1.06 12.84
C TYR A 7 31.35 0.46 12.66
N LEU A 8 31.12 0.95 11.44
CA LEU A 8 30.98 2.37 11.16
C LEU A 8 29.65 2.88 11.71
N LYS A 9 29.50 4.20 11.83
CA LYS A 9 28.20 4.82 12.09
C LYS A 9 27.56 5.20 10.75
N PRO A 10 26.27 4.97 10.52
CA PRO A 10 25.61 5.45 9.31
C PRO A 10 25.72 6.97 9.17
N CYS A 11 25.80 7.46 7.94
CA CYS A 11 25.87 8.90 7.65
C CYS A 11 24.62 9.65 8.14
N GLU A 12 23.45 9.03 7.98
CA GLU A 12 22.14 9.66 8.22
C GLU A 12 21.26 8.80 9.13
N PRO A 13 21.67 8.54 10.38
CA PRO A 13 21.05 7.53 11.23
C PRO A 13 19.56 7.80 11.48
N ARG A 14 19.17 9.07 11.70
CA ARG A 14 17.77 9.43 11.94
C ARG A 14 16.86 9.23 10.73
N LEU A 15 17.37 9.53 9.52
CA LEU A 15 16.60 9.31 8.28
C LEU A 15 16.47 7.83 7.96
N LEU A 16 17.49 7.04 8.28
CA LEU A 16 17.44 5.59 8.16
C LEU A 16 16.43 4.98 9.14
N ASP A 17 16.43 5.41 10.40
CA ASP A 17 15.45 4.97 11.39
C ASP A 17 14.02 5.30 10.94
N ALA A 18 13.80 6.52 10.44
CA ALA A 18 12.53 6.96 9.87
C ALA A 18 12.09 6.08 8.69
N LEU A 19 13.01 5.80 7.75
CA LEU A 19 12.72 4.94 6.61
C LEU A 19 12.37 3.51 7.06
N PHE A 20 13.16 2.90 7.94
CA PHE A 20 12.93 1.52 8.38
C PHE A 20 11.64 1.40 9.19
N LEU A 21 11.29 2.41 9.99
CA LEU A 21 10.00 2.48 10.67
C LEU A 21 8.85 2.52 9.66
N SER A 22 8.94 3.36 8.63
CA SER A 22 7.93 3.42 7.55
C SER A 22 7.85 2.10 6.79
N ALA A 23 8.98 1.49 6.43
CA ALA A 23 9.03 0.21 5.74
C ALA A 23 8.39 -0.92 6.56
N GLY A 24 8.63 -0.94 7.88
CA GLY A 24 7.99 -1.89 8.80
C GLY A 24 6.47 -1.72 8.88
N ARG A 25 5.98 -0.47 8.99
CA ARG A 25 4.54 -0.18 8.98
C ARG A 25 3.90 -0.52 7.63
N ALA A 26 4.56 -0.19 6.52
CA ALA A 26 4.12 -0.54 5.18
C ALA A 26 4.04 -2.06 4.99
N LEU A 27 5.03 -2.82 5.48
CA LEU A 27 5.02 -4.27 5.41
C LEU A 27 3.86 -4.88 6.21
N HIS A 28 3.54 -4.31 7.36
CA HIS A 28 2.35 -4.73 8.13
C HIS A 28 1.06 -4.55 7.32
N LEU A 29 0.85 -3.38 6.70
CA LEU A 29 -0.31 -3.13 5.83
C LEU A 29 -0.35 -4.10 4.65
N ALA A 30 0.80 -4.34 4.02
CA ALA A 30 0.93 -5.24 2.88
C ALA A 30 0.50 -6.68 3.22
N ASN A 31 0.86 -7.16 4.43
CA ASN A 31 0.45 -8.48 4.92
C ASN A 31 -1.04 -8.51 5.31
N SER A 32 -1.56 -7.44 5.89
CA SER A 32 -2.98 -7.31 6.24
C SER A 32 -3.86 -7.33 4.98
N PHE A 33 -3.47 -6.56 3.96
CA PHE A 33 -4.10 -6.56 2.64
C PHE A 33 -4.17 -7.96 2.04
N GLU A 34 -3.04 -8.69 2.02
CA GLU A 34 -3.00 -10.05 1.50
C GLU A 34 -3.92 -11.01 2.25
N SER A 35 -3.95 -10.91 3.58
CA SER A 35 -4.83 -11.73 4.41
C SER A 35 -6.30 -11.47 4.10
N LYS A 36 -6.68 -10.19 3.89
CA LYS A 36 -8.04 -9.82 3.48
C LYS A 36 -8.40 -10.33 2.09
N CYS A 37 -7.49 -10.23 1.11
CA CYS A 37 -7.72 -10.80 -0.23
C CYS A 37 -7.95 -12.32 -0.17
N GLN A 38 -7.17 -13.04 0.64
CA GLN A 38 -7.35 -14.48 0.84
C GLN A 38 -8.70 -14.80 1.50
N TYR A 39 -9.10 -14.02 2.50
CA TYR A 39 -10.40 -14.16 3.13
C TYR A 39 -11.55 -14.00 2.12
N VAL A 40 -11.55 -12.90 1.35
CA VAL A 40 -12.61 -12.63 0.35
C VAL A 40 -12.69 -13.77 -0.66
N LEU A 41 -11.57 -14.30 -1.14
CA LEU A 41 -11.58 -15.44 -2.04
C LEU A 41 -12.17 -16.71 -1.44
N ARG A 42 -11.79 -17.05 -0.21
CA ARG A 42 -12.33 -18.22 0.47
C ARG A 42 -13.85 -18.09 0.60
N MET A 43 -14.34 -16.90 0.95
CA MET A 43 -15.79 -16.65 1.05
C MET A 43 -16.48 -16.74 -0.31
N ALA A 44 -15.89 -16.19 -1.37
CA ALA A 44 -16.43 -16.30 -2.72
C ALA A 44 -16.51 -17.77 -3.18
N HIS A 45 -15.47 -18.56 -2.92
CA HIS A 45 -15.46 -19.98 -3.26
C HIS A 45 -16.51 -20.77 -2.46
N LEU A 46 -16.68 -20.49 -1.16
CA LEU A 46 -17.74 -21.11 -0.37
C LEU A 46 -19.13 -20.79 -0.94
N ALA A 47 -19.36 -19.53 -1.33
CA ALA A 47 -20.62 -19.13 -1.94
C ALA A 47 -20.87 -19.87 -3.27
N GLU A 48 -19.86 -20.01 -4.13
CA GLU A 48 -19.96 -20.76 -5.39
C GLU A 48 -20.27 -22.25 -5.17
N VAL A 49 -19.56 -22.90 -4.24
CA VAL A 49 -19.82 -24.31 -3.89
C VAL A 49 -21.22 -24.48 -3.31
N SER A 50 -21.68 -23.57 -2.45
CA SER A 50 -23.02 -23.63 -1.86
C SER A 50 -24.12 -23.50 -2.89
N GLN A 51 -23.92 -22.62 -3.88
CA GLN A 51 -24.86 -22.42 -4.97
C GLN A 51 -24.88 -23.61 -5.93
N ALA A 52 -23.73 -24.24 -6.16
CA ALA A 52 -23.62 -25.41 -7.03
C ALA A 52 -24.22 -26.67 -6.39
N ASP A 53 -24.04 -26.87 -5.08
CA ASP A 53 -24.62 -27.96 -4.31
C ASP A 53 -25.14 -27.50 -2.94
N PRO A 54 -26.44 -27.14 -2.84
CA PRO A 54 -27.04 -26.64 -1.60
C PRO A 54 -27.16 -27.69 -0.49
N VAL A 55 -26.94 -28.97 -0.81
CA VAL A 55 -27.08 -30.08 0.15
C VAL A 55 -25.72 -30.44 0.77
N LEU A 56 -24.63 -29.90 0.23
CA LEU A 56 -23.28 -30.15 0.72
C LEU A 56 -23.12 -29.60 2.16
N GLY A 57 -22.53 -30.40 3.05
CA GLY A 57 -22.30 -29.98 4.42
C GLY A 57 -21.19 -28.94 4.52
N LEU A 58 -21.28 -28.02 5.49
CA LEU A 58 -20.26 -26.97 5.70
C LEU A 58 -18.83 -27.54 5.85
N GLN A 59 -18.67 -28.69 6.51
CA GLN A 59 -17.35 -29.33 6.66
C GLN A 59 -16.77 -29.80 5.31
N GLU A 60 -17.61 -30.32 4.43
CA GLU A 60 -17.22 -30.76 3.08
C GLU A 60 -16.89 -29.55 2.20
N MET A 61 -17.64 -28.45 2.35
CA MET A 61 -17.33 -27.19 1.67
C MET A 61 -15.96 -26.63 2.08
N ILE A 62 -15.66 -26.62 3.38
CA ILE A 62 -14.36 -26.17 3.91
C ILE A 62 -13.23 -27.09 3.43
N ALA A 63 -13.46 -28.40 3.40
CA ALA A 63 -12.47 -29.36 2.90
C ALA A 63 -12.16 -29.19 1.40
N ASN A 64 -13.10 -28.64 0.64
CA ASN A 64 -12.95 -28.34 -0.79
C ASN A 64 -12.36 -26.95 -1.08
N LEU A 65 -12.02 -26.15 -0.06
CA LEU A 65 -11.38 -24.86 -0.28
C LEU A 65 -10.02 -25.04 -0.98
N PRO A 66 -9.70 -24.22 -1.99
CA PRO A 66 -8.40 -24.27 -2.63
C PRO A 66 -7.30 -23.96 -1.61
N PRO A 67 -6.12 -24.60 -1.71
CA PRO A 67 -4.98 -24.26 -0.87
C PRO A 67 -4.59 -22.80 -1.09
N ASP A 68 -3.97 -22.20 -0.08
CA ASP A 68 -3.57 -20.79 -0.11
C ASP A 68 -2.74 -20.47 -1.36
N LYS A 69 -3.36 -19.72 -2.28
CA LYS A 69 -2.71 -19.24 -3.50
C LYS A 69 -1.92 -17.97 -3.18
N MET A 70 -0.82 -17.78 -3.90
CA MET A 70 -0.09 -16.51 -3.88
C MET A 70 -0.99 -15.36 -4.37
N LEU A 71 -0.82 -14.17 -3.81
CA LEU A 71 -1.62 -12.96 -4.07
C LEU A 71 -1.87 -12.68 -5.57
N GLY A 72 -0.91 -12.98 -6.45
CA GLY A 72 -1.05 -12.76 -7.90
C GLY A 72 -2.10 -13.66 -8.56
N GLY A 73 -2.22 -14.91 -8.14
CA GLY A 73 -3.33 -15.78 -8.57
C GLY A 73 -4.63 -15.34 -7.91
N THR A 74 -4.54 -14.94 -6.65
CA THR A 74 -5.68 -14.51 -5.83
C THR A 74 -6.41 -13.30 -6.42
N LEU A 75 -5.69 -12.26 -6.82
CA LEU A 75 -6.31 -11.04 -7.38
C LEU A 75 -6.90 -11.28 -8.77
N ARG A 76 -6.30 -12.18 -9.58
CA ARG A 76 -6.90 -12.59 -10.86
C ARG A 76 -8.18 -13.42 -10.64
N ASP A 77 -8.21 -14.27 -9.63
CA ASP A 77 -9.41 -15.04 -9.30
C ASP A 77 -10.51 -14.11 -8.73
N LEU A 78 -10.15 -13.10 -7.93
CA LEU A 78 -11.05 -12.03 -7.48
C LEU A 78 -11.61 -11.24 -8.66
N SER A 79 -10.78 -11.01 -9.67
CA SER A 79 -11.17 -10.30 -10.90
C SER A 79 -12.30 -11.02 -11.67
N ASN A 80 -12.40 -12.33 -11.53
CA ASN A 80 -13.39 -13.16 -12.22
C ASN A 80 -14.65 -13.42 -11.36
N THR A 81 -14.64 -13.06 -10.08
CA THR A 81 -15.79 -13.29 -9.19
C THR A 81 -16.82 -12.18 -9.36
N ARG A 82 -18.11 -12.54 -9.24
CA ARG A 82 -19.24 -11.61 -9.39
C ARG A 82 -19.38 -10.59 -8.25
N LEU A 83 -18.35 -10.41 -7.43
CA LEU A 83 -18.29 -9.44 -6.34
C LEU A 83 -18.19 -8.02 -6.91
N GLY A 84 -19.28 -7.54 -7.53
CA GLY A 84 -19.62 -6.13 -7.76
C GLY A 84 -18.56 -5.20 -8.35
N SER A 85 -17.48 -5.72 -8.93
CA SER A 85 -16.27 -4.92 -9.17
C SER A 85 -16.45 -4.03 -10.38
N ARG A 86 -16.32 -2.72 -10.18
CA ARG A 86 -16.26 -1.76 -11.29
C ARG A 86 -14.91 -1.92 -11.98
N PRO A 87 -14.79 -1.66 -13.29
CA PRO A 87 -13.49 -1.66 -13.99
C PRO A 87 -12.40 -0.85 -13.28
N SER A 88 -12.78 0.26 -12.62
CA SER A 88 -11.88 1.10 -11.81
C SER A 88 -11.24 0.37 -10.63
N ASP A 89 -11.93 -0.61 -10.05
CA ASP A 89 -11.45 -1.31 -8.85
C ASP A 89 -10.30 -2.27 -9.22
N PHE A 90 -10.29 -2.78 -10.45
CA PHE A 90 -9.22 -3.67 -10.93
C PHE A 90 -7.89 -2.94 -11.05
N ASP A 91 -7.91 -1.69 -11.54
CA ASP A 91 -6.70 -0.88 -11.65
C ASP A 91 -6.11 -0.60 -10.26
N LEU A 92 -6.97 -0.30 -9.27
CA LEU A 92 -6.56 -0.12 -7.88
C LEU A 92 -5.97 -1.40 -7.27
N LEU A 93 -6.58 -2.55 -7.55
CA LEU A 93 -6.11 -3.85 -7.07
C LEU A 93 -4.79 -4.28 -7.72
N ASP A 94 -4.59 -4.04 -9.01
CA ASP A 94 -3.30 -4.30 -9.66
C ASP A 94 -2.20 -3.34 -9.18
N GLY A 95 -2.54 -2.08 -8.93
CA GLY A 95 -1.67 -1.11 -8.24
C GLY A 95 -1.25 -1.62 -6.86
N ALA A 96 -2.22 -1.98 -6.01
CA ALA A 96 -1.95 -2.53 -4.68
C ALA A 96 -1.13 -3.82 -4.71
N ARG A 97 -1.32 -4.69 -5.71
CA ARG A 97 -0.49 -5.89 -5.93
C ARG A 97 0.96 -5.55 -6.18
N LYS A 98 1.21 -4.61 -7.10
CA LYS A 98 2.56 -4.15 -7.45
C LYS A 98 3.22 -3.48 -6.24
N ALA A 99 2.46 -2.64 -5.52
CA ALA A 99 2.89 -2.01 -4.29
C ALA A 99 3.26 -3.01 -3.20
N ARG A 100 2.41 -4.01 -2.92
CA ARG A 100 2.69 -5.09 -1.97
C ARG A 100 4.00 -5.81 -2.31
N ASN A 101 4.20 -6.16 -3.59
CA ASN A 101 5.43 -6.82 -4.03
C ASN A 101 6.66 -5.93 -3.86
N PHE A 102 6.54 -4.64 -4.21
CA PHE A 102 7.61 -3.67 -3.97
C PHE A 102 7.92 -3.55 -2.46
N ILE A 103 6.92 -3.38 -1.60
CA ILE A 103 7.11 -3.25 -0.16
C ILE A 103 7.78 -4.50 0.43
N ALA A 104 7.33 -5.69 0.03
CA ALA A 104 7.85 -6.96 0.54
C ALA A 104 9.30 -7.26 0.12
N HIS A 105 9.74 -6.81 -1.06
CA HIS A 105 11.06 -7.16 -1.61
C HIS A 105 12.05 -5.99 -1.65
N GLU A 106 11.56 -4.77 -1.79
CA GLU A 106 12.34 -3.56 -2.04
C GLU A 106 12.07 -2.43 -1.03
N GLY A 107 11.05 -2.55 -0.17
CA GLY A 107 10.60 -1.47 0.71
C GLY A 107 11.70 -0.88 1.62
N ALA A 108 12.65 -1.71 2.05
CA ALA A 108 13.81 -1.30 2.85
C ALA A 108 15.15 -1.36 2.08
N SER A 109 15.13 -1.65 0.78
CA SER A 109 16.31 -1.98 -0.03
C SER A 109 17.04 -0.74 -0.56
N ILE A 110 17.68 0.01 0.33
CA ILE A 110 18.42 1.25 0.00
C ILE A 110 19.91 1.05 -0.34
N GLY A 111 20.36 -0.19 -0.43
CA GLY A 111 21.78 -0.53 -0.60
C GLY A 111 22.55 -0.48 0.72
N ASN A 112 23.83 -0.07 0.67
CA ASN A 112 24.68 -0.03 1.86
C ASN A 112 24.22 1.08 2.82
N VAL A 113 23.66 0.69 3.96
CA VAL A 113 23.18 1.59 5.02
C VAL A 113 24.27 2.54 5.51
N MET A 114 25.55 2.12 5.48
CA MET A 114 26.67 2.92 5.96
C MET A 114 26.97 4.11 5.04
N ASP A 115 26.75 3.93 3.72
CA ASP A 115 27.08 4.90 2.68
C ASP A 115 25.85 5.64 2.15
N ALA A 116 24.67 5.32 2.67
CA ALA A 116 23.40 5.90 2.24
C ALA A 116 23.36 7.41 2.55
N LYS A 117 23.22 8.21 1.48
CA LYS A 117 23.14 9.66 1.57
C LYS A 117 21.69 10.12 1.71
N ARG A 118 21.48 11.30 2.31
CA ARG A 118 20.17 11.94 2.47
C ARG A 118 19.31 11.91 1.20
N ALA A 119 19.87 12.31 0.06
CA ALA A 119 19.14 12.35 -1.21
C ALA A 119 18.64 10.96 -1.64
N THR A 120 19.45 9.91 -1.45
CA THR A 120 19.07 8.52 -1.75
C THR A 120 17.96 8.04 -0.81
N ILE A 121 18.08 8.32 0.49
CA ILE A 121 17.10 7.91 1.49
C ILE A 121 15.75 8.59 1.24
N LEU A 122 15.74 9.90 0.97
CA LEU A 122 14.51 10.64 0.68
C LEU A 122 13.86 10.17 -0.63
N LYS A 123 14.65 10.00 -1.70
CA LYS A 123 14.14 9.45 -2.96
C LYS A 123 13.49 8.07 -2.77
N HIS A 124 14.10 7.22 -1.96
CA HIS A 124 13.53 5.89 -1.66
C HIS A 124 12.27 5.98 -0.80
N SER A 125 12.25 6.90 0.18
CA SER A 125 11.09 7.15 1.04
C SER A 125 9.89 7.65 0.23
N ILE A 126 10.10 8.50 -0.78
CA ILE A 126 9.05 8.96 -1.71
C ILE A 126 8.48 7.79 -2.51
N ARG A 127 9.33 6.93 -3.09
CA ARG A 127 8.87 5.70 -3.80
C ARG A 127 8.08 4.77 -2.88
N LEU A 128 8.49 4.65 -1.62
CA LEU A 128 7.74 3.89 -0.63
C LEU A 128 6.38 4.53 -0.31
N ARG A 129 6.30 5.86 -0.23
CA ARG A 129 5.05 6.61 -0.03
C ARG A 129 4.07 6.40 -1.19
N GLU A 130 4.55 6.47 -2.42
CA GLU A 130 3.75 6.15 -3.63
C GLU A 130 3.20 4.72 -3.56
N ALA A 131 4.04 3.73 -3.26
CA ALA A 131 3.60 2.34 -3.11
C ALA A 131 2.57 2.18 -1.97
N VAL A 132 2.76 2.85 -0.83
CA VAL A 132 1.80 2.80 0.27
C VAL A 132 0.45 3.43 -0.12
N SER A 133 0.47 4.50 -0.93
CA SER A 133 -0.76 5.11 -1.47
C SER A 133 -1.54 4.15 -2.38
N ASP A 134 -0.84 3.49 -3.31
CA ASP A 134 -1.44 2.47 -4.18
C ASP A 134 -2.01 1.30 -3.36
N LEU A 135 -1.23 0.83 -2.37
CA LEU A 135 -1.66 -0.23 -1.46
C LEU A 135 -2.90 0.19 -0.67
N ALA A 136 -2.92 1.38 -0.07
CA ALA A 136 -4.04 1.87 0.72
C ALA A 136 -5.33 1.96 -0.12
N SER A 137 -5.21 2.36 -1.39
CA SER A 137 -6.35 2.46 -2.30
C SER A 137 -6.96 1.10 -2.61
N GLY A 138 -6.14 0.10 -2.96
CA GLY A 138 -6.65 -1.27 -3.17
C GLY A 138 -7.10 -1.94 -1.87
N ASP A 139 -6.44 -1.64 -0.75
CA ASP A 139 -6.81 -2.15 0.56
C ASP A 139 -8.18 -1.63 1.02
N ASN A 140 -8.52 -0.39 0.68
CA ASN A 140 -9.83 0.19 0.94
C ASN A 140 -10.95 -0.56 0.19
N VAL A 141 -10.71 -0.92 -1.08
CA VAL A 141 -11.64 -1.73 -1.89
C VAL A 141 -11.88 -3.09 -1.25
N VAL A 142 -10.79 -3.81 -0.91
CA VAL A 142 -10.92 -5.15 -0.31
C VAL A 142 -11.57 -5.07 1.07
N SER A 143 -11.27 -4.04 1.87
CA SER A 143 -11.90 -3.82 3.17
C SER A 143 -13.40 -3.58 3.06
N ALA A 144 -13.86 -2.88 2.03
CA ALA A 144 -15.29 -2.71 1.76
C ALA A 144 -15.97 -4.05 1.44
N TRP A 145 -15.30 -4.94 0.71
CA TRP A 145 -15.80 -6.29 0.46
C TRP A 145 -15.86 -7.13 1.73
N VAL A 146 -14.82 -7.08 2.56
CA VAL A 146 -14.80 -7.75 3.87
C VAL A 146 -15.96 -7.27 4.72
N PHE A 147 -16.16 -5.95 4.82
CA PHE A 147 -17.27 -5.37 5.56
C PHE A 147 -18.63 -5.87 5.05
N HIS A 148 -18.84 -5.89 3.74
CA HIS A 148 -20.11 -6.36 3.18
C HIS A 148 -20.36 -7.87 3.40
N ILE A 149 -19.30 -8.67 3.53
CA ILE A 149 -19.41 -10.09 3.88
C ILE A 149 -19.77 -10.26 5.36
N GLU A 150 -19.14 -9.48 6.25
CA GLU A 150 -19.31 -9.60 7.70
C GLU A 150 -20.60 -8.95 8.20
N GLU A 151 -20.99 -7.83 7.59
CA GLU A 151 -22.14 -6.99 7.98
C GLU A 151 -23.04 -6.70 6.75
N PRO A 152 -23.77 -7.72 6.24
CA PRO A 152 -24.48 -7.63 4.96
C PRO A 152 -25.65 -6.63 4.96
N ASP A 153 -26.23 -6.36 6.14
CA ASP A 153 -27.39 -5.48 6.30
C ASP A 153 -27.02 -4.03 6.62
N ASP A 154 -25.75 -3.74 6.87
CA ASP A 154 -25.25 -2.42 7.25
C ASP A 154 -24.75 -1.59 6.06
N TYR A 155 -24.75 -0.27 6.24
CA TYR A 155 -24.19 0.65 5.27
C TYR A 155 -22.67 0.76 5.42
N LEU A 156 -21.96 0.79 4.29
CA LEU A 156 -20.52 1.03 4.27
C LEU A 156 -20.16 2.34 4.97
N PRO A 157 -19.13 2.35 5.84
CA PRO A 157 -18.69 3.54 6.57
C PRO A 157 -17.93 4.48 5.63
N ARG A 158 -18.64 5.22 4.78
CA ARG A 158 -18.04 6.07 3.72
C ARG A 158 -17.04 7.07 4.25
N ASP A 159 -17.34 7.72 5.37
CA ASP A 159 -16.45 8.70 5.99
C ASP A 159 -15.08 8.08 6.36
N LEU A 160 -15.09 6.83 6.83
CA LEU A 160 -13.87 6.09 7.13
C LEU A 160 -13.13 5.70 5.84
N MET A 161 -13.86 5.21 4.84
CA MET A 161 -13.28 4.84 3.55
C MET A 161 -12.62 6.03 2.86
N ASP A 162 -13.26 7.20 2.86
CA ASP A 162 -12.74 8.41 2.22
C ASP A 162 -11.51 8.96 2.95
N ALA A 163 -11.49 8.84 4.29
CA ALA A 163 -10.34 9.27 5.11
C ALA A 163 -9.18 8.26 5.13
N TYR A 164 -9.43 6.99 4.79
CA TYR A 164 -8.48 5.90 4.99
C TYR A 164 -7.11 6.11 4.34
N PRO A 165 -6.99 6.53 3.05
CA PRO A 165 -5.69 6.77 2.43
C PRO A 165 -4.86 7.81 3.19
N THR A 166 -5.48 8.90 3.64
CA THR A 166 -4.82 9.94 4.42
C THR A 166 -4.42 9.46 5.82
N MET A 167 -5.27 8.65 6.47
CA MET A 167 -4.94 8.04 7.75
C MET A 167 -3.72 7.11 7.64
N VAL A 168 -3.67 6.29 6.58
CA VAL A 168 -2.55 5.39 6.31
C VAL A 168 -1.27 6.19 6.05
N ASP A 169 -1.31 7.20 5.19
CA ASP A 169 -0.15 8.04 4.88
C ASP A 169 0.41 8.71 6.15
N ASN A 170 -0.45 9.33 6.95
CA ASN A 170 -0.05 9.95 8.22
C ASN A 170 0.52 8.93 9.20
N TRP A 171 -0.11 7.75 9.32
CA TRP A 171 0.38 6.71 10.21
C TRP A 171 1.73 6.15 9.76
N VAL A 172 1.99 6.03 8.45
CA VAL A 172 3.26 5.48 7.95
C VAL A 172 4.38 6.53 7.92
N PHE A 173 4.08 7.81 7.64
CA PHE A 173 5.10 8.81 7.30
C PHE A 173 5.12 10.08 8.17
N SER A 174 4.23 10.25 9.16
CA SER A 174 4.18 11.47 10.00
C SER A 174 5.52 11.89 10.63
N HIS A 175 6.43 10.95 10.91
CA HIS A 175 7.75 11.23 11.47
C HIS A 175 8.74 11.88 10.48
N PHE A 176 8.41 11.96 9.19
CA PHE A 176 9.19 12.73 8.22
C PHE A 176 8.83 14.23 8.22
N GLY A 177 7.70 14.63 8.83
CA GLY A 177 7.16 15.99 8.65
C GLY A 177 7.01 16.33 7.17
N GLY A 178 7.39 17.56 6.77
CA GLY A 178 7.32 18.01 5.38
C GLY A 178 8.47 17.57 4.46
N LEU A 179 9.34 16.66 4.90
CA LEU A 179 10.51 16.25 4.10
C LEU A 179 10.17 15.42 2.85
N LEU A 180 8.97 14.84 2.81
CA LEU A 180 8.48 14.03 1.69
C LEU A 180 7.43 14.78 0.86
N ASP A 181 7.16 16.04 1.19
CA ASP A 181 6.20 16.84 0.44
C ASP A 181 6.83 17.28 -0.89
N PRO A 182 6.03 17.39 -1.96
CA PRO A 182 6.54 17.90 -3.22
C PRO A 182 7.12 19.31 -2.99
N PRO A 183 8.20 19.67 -3.71
CA PRO A 183 8.71 21.04 -3.64
C PRO A 183 7.58 22.01 -3.98
N GLU A 184 7.40 23.03 -3.15
CA GLU A 184 6.44 24.11 -3.44
C GLU A 184 6.72 24.65 -4.85
N PRO A 185 5.68 24.86 -5.68
CA PRO A 185 5.87 25.48 -6.97
C PRO A 185 6.57 26.84 -6.77
N PRO A 186 7.49 27.24 -7.66
CA PRO A 186 8.11 28.55 -7.56
C PRO A 186 7.01 29.61 -7.55
N ASP A 187 7.08 30.55 -6.60
CA ASP A 187 6.18 31.71 -6.56
C ASP A 187 6.22 32.41 -7.93
N GLU A 188 5.16 32.24 -8.73
CA GLU A 188 4.98 32.94 -10.02
C GLU A 188 4.77 34.46 -9.83
N ASP A 189 4.68 34.92 -8.57
CA ASP A 189 4.38 36.29 -8.18
C ASP A 189 5.60 37.13 -7.76
N VAL A 190 6.84 36.71 -8.07
CA VAL A 190 7.99 37.63 -7.96
C VAL A 190 8.10 38.43 -9.26
N PRO A 191 7.62 39.69 -9.31
CA PRO A 191 7.79 40.52 -10.50
C PRO A 191 9.28 40.67 -10.82
N PRO A 192 9.66 40.67 -12.12
CA PRO A 192 11.04 40.87 -12.51
C PRO A 192 11.55 42.19 -11.91
N GLU A 193 12.61 42.07 -11.12
CA GLU A 193 13.36 43.19 -10.56
C GLU A 193 13.65 44.18 -11.70
N ALA A 194 13.02 45.36 -11.64
CA ALA A 194 13.13 46.37 -12.67
C ALA A 194 14.61 46.77 -12.78
N ALA A 195 15.24 46.43 -13.91
CA ALA A 195 16.59 46.83 -14.21
C ALA A 195 16.74 48.36 -14.07
N GLU A 196 17.64 48.78 -13.19
CA GLU A 196 18.00 50.19 -13.04
C GLU A 196 18.48 50.76 -14.38
N PRO A 197 17.96 51.91 -14.84
CA PRO A 197 18.46 52.54 -16.04
C PRO A 197 19.87 53.09 -15.79
N ALA A 198 20.81 52.63 -16.60
CA ALA A 198 22.17 53.17 -16.64
C ALA A 198 22.13 54.68 -16.90
N THR A 199 22.52 55.46 -15.89
CA THR A 199 22.77 56.90 -16.03
C THR A 199 24.02 57.12 -16.88
N ALA A 200 23.84 57.90 -17.96
CA ALA A 200 24.89 58.39 -18.84
C ALA A 200 25.71 59.52 -18.20
#